data_AF-A0A257IQL2-F1
#
_entry.id   AF-A0A257IQL2-F1
#
_cell.length_a   1.000
_cell.length_b   1.000
_cell.length_c   1.000
_cell.angle_alpha   90.00
_cell.angle_beta   90.00
_cell.angle_gamma   90.00
#
_symmetry.space_group_name_H-M   'P 1'
#
loop_
_entity.id
_entity.type
_entity.pdbx_description
1 polymer ?
#
loop_
_entity_poly.entity_id
_entity_poly.type
_entity_poly.pdbx_seq_one_letter_code
_entity_poly.pdbx_strand_id
1 'polypeptide(L)'
;MNTAILKKAANYCVYQERTQDEVRKRLQEWKVWGDEAEEIIAYLITENYLNEERFAKAFAGGKFRVKKWGRLRIKAELKARKMSKYIMEVAMKEIPNDDYFTTATQLIEKKL
;
A
#
# COMPACT_ATOMS: atom_id res chain seq x y z
N MET A 1 -15.30 11.18 17.87
CA MET A 1 -15.03 9.80 17.39
C MET A 1 -16.01 8.73 17.89
N ASN A 2 -16.76 8.07 17.00
CA ASN A 2 -17.57 6.88 17.30
C ASN A 2 -16.70 5.61 17.51
N THR A 3 -16.71 5.04 18.72
CA THR A 3 -15.85 3.90 19.10
C THR A 3 -16.13 2.62 18.31
N ALA A 4 -17.37 2.37 17.90
CA ALA A 4 -17.72 1.16 17.14
C ALA A 4 -17.18 1.23 15.71
N ILE A 5 -17.28 2.39 15.06
CA ILE A 5 -16.71 2.63 13.73
C ILE A 5 -15.19 2.55 13.77
N LEU A 6 -14.57 3.17 14.78
CA LEU A 6 -13.11 3.12 14.93
C LEU A 6 -12.60 1.67 15.01
N LYS A 7 -13.23 0.85 15.86
CA LYS A 7 -12.87 -0.57 15.99
C LYS A 7 -13.04 -1.32 14.66
N LYS A 8 -14.10 -1.02 13.91
CA LYS A 8 -14.35 -1.59 12.59
C LYS A 8 -13.28 -1.19 11.57
N ALA A 9 -12.86 0.07 11.58
CA ALA A 9 -11.80 0.60 10.71
C ALA A 9 -10.42 0.02 11.07
N ALA A 10 -10.12 -0.13 12.37
CA ALA A 10 -8.90 -0.79 12.84
C ALA A 10 -8.83 -2.24 12.36
N ASN A 11 -9.90 -3.02 12.55
CA ASN A 11 -9.98 -4.40 12.05
C ASN A 11 -9.77 -4.49 10.52
N TYR A 12 -10.30 -3.52 9.77
CA TYR A 12 -10.12 -3.46 8.31
C TYR A 12 -8.65 -3.24 7.91
N CYS A 13 -7.89 -2.46 8.68
CA CYS A 13 -6.46 -2.22 8.46
C CYS A 13 -5.58 -3.36 8.98
N VAL A 14 -5.97 -4.02 10.08
CA VAL A 14 -5.25 -5.19 10.62
C VAL A 14 -5.33 -6.38 9.66
N TYR A 15 -6.49 -6.57 9.02
CA TYR A 15 -6.70 -7.68 8.09
C TYR A 15 -5.76 -7.63 6.87
N GLN A 16 -5.46 -6.43 6.38
CA GLN A 16 -4.57 -6.20 5.25
C GLN A 16 -4.10 -4.74 5.28
N GLU A 17 -2.85 -4.51 4.86
CA GLU A 17 -2.35 -3.16 4.60
C GLU A 17 -3.24 -2.36 3.66
N ARG A 18 -3.53 -1.12 4.06
CA ARG A 18 -4.36 -0.17 3.30
C ARG A 18 -3.64 1.13 3.04
N THR A 19 -4.10 1.86 2.04
CA THR A 19 -3.77 3.28 1.87
C THR A 19 -4.78 4.16 2.60
N GLN A 20 -4.43 5.42 2.85
CA GLN A 20 -5.38 6.38 3.42
C GLN A 20 -6.60 6.58 2.51
N ASP A 21 -6.42 6.53 1.19
CA ASP A 21 -7.51 6.63 0.23
C ASP A 21 -8.48 5.43 0.30
N GLU A 22 -7.96 4.21 0.50
CA GLU A 22 -8.78 3.02 0.71
C GLU A 22 -9.56 3.09 2.02
N VAL A 23 -8.93 3.52 3.12
CA VAL A 23 -9.62 3.68 4.41
C VAL A 23 -10.67 4.78 4.34
N ARG A 24 -10.37 5.91 3.68
CA ARG A 24 -11.33 6.99 3.47
C ARG A 24 -12.54 6.50 2.68
N LYS A 25 -12.35 5.84 1.54
CA LYS A 25 -13.46 5.23 0.76
C LYS A 25 -14.27 4.25 1.59
N ARG A 26 -13.61 3.45 2.44
CA ARG A 26 -14.31 2.49 3.31
C ARG A 26 -15.16 3.18 4.38
N LEU A 27 -14.70 4.28 4.95
CA LEU A 27 -15.47 5.09 5.89
C LEU A 27 -16.68 5.74 5.22
N GLN A 28 -16.53 6.20 3.98
CA GLN A 28 -17.60 6.73 3.15
C GLN A 28 -18.72 5.70 2.90
N GLU A 29 -18.36 4.44 2.61
CA GLU A 29 -19.33 3.33 2.51
C GLU A 29 -20.09 3.09 3.82
N TRP A 30 -19.50 3.42 4.97
CA TRP A 30 -20.13 3.36 6.29
C TRP A 30 -20.83 4.67 6.68
N LYS A 31 -20.99 5.60 5.73
CA LYS A 31 -21.62 6.91 5.90
C LYS A 31 -20.89 7.83 6.90
N VAL A 32 -19.56 7.69 6.99
CA VAL A 32 -18.69 8.54 7.82
C VAL A 32 -17.89 9.45 6.90
N TRP A 33 -17.96 10.75 7.14
CA TRP A 33 -17.48 11.79 6.22
C TRP A 33 -16.84 12.96 6.98
N GLY A 34 -16.14 13.82 6.25
CA GLY A 34 -15.59 15.07 6.79
C GLY A 34 -14.64 14.84 7.96
N ASP A 35 -14.72 15.72 8.95
CA ASP A 35 -13.79 15.75 10.09
C ASP A 35 -13.80 14.45 10.90
N GLU A 36 -14.94 13.77 11.03
CA GLU A 36 -15.00 12.48 11.74
C GLU A 36 -14.18 11.39 11.02
N ALA A 37 -14.21 11.37 9.69
CA ALA A 37 -13.41 10.41 8.92
C ALA A 37 -11.91 10.69 9.06
N GLU A 38 -11.51 11.96 9.01
CA GLU A 38 -10.11 12.36 9.16
C GLU A 38 -9.60 12.14 10.59
N GLU A 39 -10.43 12.37 11.63
CA GLU A 39 -10.11 12.06 13.03
C GLU A 39 -9.82 10.55 13.20
N ILE A 40 -10.66 9.68 12.62
CA ILE A 40 -10.46 8.23 12.65
C ILE A 40 -9.18 7.84 11.91
N ILE A 41 -8.93 8.39 10.72
CA ILE A 41 -7.72 8.10 9.95
C ILE A 41 -6.47 8.53 10.73
N ALA A 42 -6.48 9.73 11.33
CA ALA A 42 -5.37 10.23 12.13
C ALA A 42 -5.08 9.32 13.34
N TYR A 43 -6.13 8.85 14.03
CA TYR A 43 -5.99 7.88 15.12
C TYR A 43 -5.35 6.57 14.62
N LEU A 44 -5.85 6.01 13.51
CA LEU A 44 -5.33 4.76 12.95
C LEU A 44 -3.85 4.88 12.52
N ILE A 45 -3.44 6.04 12.03
CA ILE A 45 -2.03 6.31 11.69
C ILE A 45 -1.19 6.41 12.97
N THR A 46 -1.67 7.15 13.97
CA THR A 46 -0.96 7.37 15.24
C THR A 46 -0.73 6.06 15.99
N GLU A 47 -1.75 5.21 16.04
CA GLU A 47 -1.68 3.87 16.64
C GLU A 47 -1.08 2.81 15.67
N ASN A 48 -0.55 3.25 14.52
CA ASN A 48 0.14 2.43 13.52
C ASN A 48 -0.68 1.27 12.91
N TYR A 49 -2.01 1.29 13.07
CA TYR A 49 -2.94 0.42 12.34
C TYR A 49 -2.88 0.70 10.84
N LEU A 50 -2.76 1.97 10.45
CA LEU A 50 -2.67 2.41 9.06
C LEU A 50 -1.27 2.96 8.77
N ASN A 51 -0.53 2.32 7.87
CA ASN A 51 0.83 2.73 7.53
C ASN A 51 1.09 2.58 6.03
N GLU A 52 1.17 3.71 5.32
CA GLU A 52 1.37 3.72 3.87
C GLU A 52 2.76 3.24 3.44
N GLU A 53 3.79 3.43 4.26
CA GLU A 53 5.11 2.87 3.96
C GLU A 53 5.08 1.33 3.98
N ARG A 54 4.41 0.77 5.00
CA ARG A 54 4.22 -0.68 5.14
C ARG A 54 3.41 -1.25 3.98
N PHE A 55 2.33 -0.57 3.59
CA PHE A 55 1.57 -0.89 2.38
C PHE A 55 2.47 -0.91 1.13
N ALA A 56 3.26 0.14 0.90
CA ALA A 56 4.04 0.29 -0.31
C ALA A 56 5.13 -0.78 -0.44
N LYS A 57 5.80 -1.11 0.66
CA LYS A 57 6.78 -2.21 0.73
C LYS A 57 6.14 -3.54 0.38
N ALA A 58 5.04 -3.89 1.06
CA ALA A 58 4.31 -5.13 0.80
C ALA A 58 3.82 -5.23 -0.65
N PHE A 59 3.29 -4.13 -1.19
CA PHE A 59 2.85 -4.05 -2.57
C PHE A 59 4.00 -4.27 -3.55
N ALA A 60 5.11 -3.52 -3.43
CA ALA A 60 6.24 -3.61 -4.35
C ALA A 60 6.88 -5.00 -4.33
N GLY A 61 7.24 -5.50 -3.14
CA GLY A 61 7.83 -6.82 -2.97
C GLY A 61 6.91 -7.95 -3.45
N GLY A 62 5.63 -7.88 -3.12
CA GLY A 62 4.64 -8.88 -3.54
C GLY A 62 4.43 -8.90 -5.06
N LYS A 63 4.27 -7.74 -5.71
CA LYS A 63 4.11 -7.65 -7.17
C LYS A 63 5.38 -8.10 -7.90
N PHE A 64 6.55 -7.80 -7.36
CA PHE A 64 7.81 -8.26 -7.94
C PHE A 64 7.98 -9.78 -7.76
N ARG A 65 7.92 -10.32 -6.54
CA ARG A 65 8.20 -11.75 -6.29
C ARG A 65 7.17 -12.68 -6.94
N VAL A 66 5.88 -12.35 -6.83
CA VAL A 66 4.77 -13.23 -7.26
C VAL A 66 4.36 -12.97 -8.70
N LYS A 67 4.22 -11.70 -9.10
CA LYS A 67 3.73 -11.35 -10.45
C LYS A 67 4.85 -10.99 -11.42
N LYS A 68 6.11 -10.96 -10.97
CA LYS A 68 7.29 -10.59 -11.76
C LYS A 68 7.14 -9.23 -12.45
N TRP A 69 6.46 -8.29 -11.79
CA TRP A 69 6.30 -6.94 -12.33
C TRP A 69 7.63 -6.17 -12.29
N GLY A 70 7.93 -5.43 -13.36
CA GLY A 70 9.09 -4.53 -13.39
C GLY A 70 8.89 -3.27 -12.53
N ARG A 71 10.00 -2.63 -12.15
CA ARG A 71 10.02 -1.43 -11.28
C ARG A 71 9.17 -0.28 -11.82
N LEU A 72 9.22 -0.03 -13.13
CA LEU A 72 8.46 1.06 -13.77
C LEU A 72 6.95 0.89 -13.57
N ARG A 73 6.43 -0.33 -13.76
CA ARG A 73 5.01 -0.64 -13.55
C ARG A 73 4.63 -0.45 -12.09
N ILE A 74 5.44 -0.97 -11.16
CA ILE A 74 5.16 -0.85 -9.72
C ILE A 74 5.16 0.63 -9.30
N LYS A 75 6.11 1.44 -9.77
CA LYS A 75 6.12 2.89 -9.53
C LYS A 75 4.87 3.58 -10.07
N ALA A 76 4.45 3.27 -11.30
CA ALA A 76 3.25 3.84 -11.89
C ALA A 76 1.99 3.52 -11.06
N GLU A 77 1.87 2.29 -10.56
CA GLU A 77 0.76 1.83 -9.73
C GLU A 77 0.73 2.50 -8.35
N LEU A 78 1.90 2.68 -7.71
CA LEU A 78 2.00 3.42 -6.45
C LEU A 78 1.68 4.90 -6.66
N LYS A 79 2.15 5.50 -7.78
CA LYS A 79 1.83 6.89 -8.14
C LYS A 79 0.33 7.09 -8.39
N ALA A 80 -0.33 6.15 -9.05
CA ALA A 80 -1.77 6.19 -9.28
C ALA A 80 -2.58 6.14 -7.96
N ARG A 81 -2.00 5.53 -6.91
CA ARG A 81 -2.55 5.53 -5.54
C ARG A 81 -2.16 6.77 -4.73
N LYS A 82 -1.59 7.80 -5.37
CA LYS A 82 -1.18 9.08 -4.75
C LYS A 82 -0.12 8.94 -3.66
N MET A 83 0.70 7.89 -3.72
CA MET A 83 1.80 7.69 -2.78
C MET A 83 2.86 8.77 -2.96
N SER A 84 3.42 9.26 -1.86
CA SER A 84 4.49 10.26 -1.90
C SER A 84 5.75 9.72 -2.57
N LYS A 85 6.57 10.61 -3.12
CA LYS A 85 7.85 10.25 -3.74
C LYS A 85 8.76 9.49 -2.77
N TYR A 86 8.82 9.95 -1.52
CA TYR A 86 9.58 9.31 -0.46
C TYR A 86 9.13 7.85 -0.24
N ILE A 87 7.83 7.60 -0.07
CA ILE A 87 7.34 6.24 0.16
C ILE A 87 7.58 5.35 -1.07
N MET A 88 7.44 5.89 -2.28
CA MET A 88 7.75 5.13 -3.50
C MET A 88 9.23 4.74 -3.56
N GLU A 89 10.15 5.63 -3.17
CA GLU A 89 11.59 5.32 -3.10
C GLU A 89 11.88 4.23 -2.07
N VAL A 90 11.25 4.30 -0.90
CA VAL A 90 11.35 3.25 0.12
C VAL A 90 10.83 1.91 -0.41
N ALA A 91 9.68 1.89 -1.07
CA ALA A 91 9.11 0.67 -1.65
C ALA A 91 10.01 0.03 -2.72
N MET A 92 10.79 0.82 -3.46
CA MET A 92 11.72 0.29 -4.46
C MET A 92 12.90 -0.47 -3.84
N LYS A 93 13.20 -0.25 -2.57
CA LYS A 93 14.23 -1.01 -1.85
C LYS A 93 13.85 -2.48 -1.65
N GLU A 94 12.57 -2.83 -1.74
CA GLU A 94 12.06 -4.22 -1.73
C GLU A 94 12.38 -5.00 -3.00
N ILE A 95 13.01 -4.35 -3.99
CA ILE A 95 13.40 -4.96 -5.26
C ILE A 95 14.91 -4.72 -5.43
N PRO A 96 15.78 -5.56 -4.84
CA PRO A 96 17.22 -5.47 -5.02
C PRO A 96 17.63 -5.54 -6.49
N ASN A 97 18.77 -4.93 -6.84
CA ASN A 97 19.26 -4.93 -8.23
C ASN A 97 19.53 -6.36 -8.73
N ASP A 98 20.17 -7.19 -7.91
CA ASP A 98 20.53 -8.55 -8.29
C ASP A 98 19.28 -9.38 -8.60
N ASP A 99 18.30 -9.40 -7.68
CA ASP A 99 17.02 -10.06 -7.89
C ASP A 99 16.30 -9.58 -9.14
N TYR A 100 16.35 -8.26 -9.40
CA TYR A 100 15.73 -7.64 -10.56
C TYR A 100 16.34 -8.16 -11.86
N PHE A 101 17.67 -8.17 -11.96
CA PHE A 101 18.37 -8.68 -13.14
C PHE A 101 18.15 -10.18 -13.32
N THR A 102 18.29 -10.98 -12.25
CA THR A 102 18.03 -12.42 -12.31
C THR A 102 16.60 -12.71 -12.80
N THR A 103 15.60 -12.01 -12.25
CA THR A 103 14.20 -12.17 -12.68
C THR A 103 14.01 -11.75 -14.13
N ALA A 104 14.61 -10.65 -14.57
CA ALA A 104 14.51 -10.19 -15.95
C ALA A 104 15.10 -11.21 -16.92
N THR A 105 16.30 -11.74 -16.64
CA THR A 105 16.95 -12.78 -17.46
C THR A 105 16.07 -14.02 -17.58
N GLN A 106 15.57 -14.55 -16.47
CA GLN A 106 14.68 -15.73 -16.46
C GLN A 106 13.41 -15.53 -17.30
N LEU A 107 12.82 -14.32 -17.27
CA LEU A 107 11.63 -14.00 -18.06
C LEU A 107 11.93 -13.92 -19.56
N ILE A 108 13.11 -13.45 -19.93
CA ILE A 108 13.55 -13.39 -21.33
C ILE A 108 13.81 -14.81 -21.83
N GLU A 109 14.58 -15.61 -21.09
CA GLU A 109 14.89 -17.00 -21.43
C GLU A 109 13.64 -17.86 -21.59
N LYS A 110 12.63 -17.68 -20.72
CA LYS A 110 11.37 -18.42 -20.83
C LYS A 110 10.53 -18.04 -22.06
N LYS A 111 10.76 -16.86 -22.64
CA LYS A 111 10.01 -16.36 -23.81
C LYS A 111 10.69 -16.67 -25.14
N LEU A 112 11.99 -16.99 -25.10
CA LEU A 112 12.75 -17.51 -26.24
C LEU A 112 12.39 -18.98 -26.47
#